data_AF-A0A254QG02-F1
#
_entry.id   AF-A0A254QG02-F1
#
_cell.length_a   1.000
_cell.length_b   1.000
_cell.length_c   1.000
_cell.angle_alpha   90.00
_cell.angle_beta   90.00
_cell.angle_gamma   90.00
#
_symmetry.space_group_name_H-M   'P 1'
#
loop_
_entity.id
_entity.type
_entity.pdbx_description
1 polymer ?
#
loop_
_entity_poly.entity_id
_entity_poly.type
_entity_poly.pdbx_seq_one_letter_code
_entity_poly.pdbx_strand_id
1 'polypeptide(L)'
;MTKRSSPPATNPHVQNFIEDLQLLSSLPTSKKHSKIALTEYPLDEQLLHASSLYRASREMYLELGGVFEAKLCSTMRSLSAQDLFADVIQYSPSWSELLWFKDHSHELADPDKELEALGRFNEISLYHEQNHRVLWRLLPPAPKDATAFRRYLNFAESLVVVLDLALGDELGKKHSPIFEDLKVIYRSGGEHSYHTKDLQTYRKYLLSMVCATYCTLELVNPEDVVKVVDYVFPGQKKMNKDATTRSLEINELFTRVTNPQWQERYWQKAQKKLARLHKPSKEPTFHLAADPLDMEHEFAVALRVFEYYGI
;
A
#
# COMPACT_ATOMS: atom_id res chain seq x y z
N MET A 1 39.72 -29.76 26.82
CA MET A 1 38.35 -30.05 26.35
C MET A 1 37.47 -28.86 26.70
N THR A 2 37.35 -27.91 25.78
CA THR A 2 36.37 -26.82 25.89
C THR A 2 34.98 -27.42 25.72
N LYS A 3 34.13 -27.26 26.74
CA LYS A 3 32.71 -27.61 26.64
C LYS A 3 32.14 -26.84 25.46
N ARG A 4 31.72 -27.55 24.39
CA ARG A 4 30.81 -26.97 23.40
C ARG A 4 29.57 -26.54 24.18
N SER A 5 29.41 -25.23 24.35
CA SER A 5 28.14 -24.67 24.80
C SER A 5 27.07 -25.21 23.86
N SER A 6 25.97 -25.69 24.43
CA SER A 6 24.75 -25.96 23.67
C SER A 6 24.48 -24.74 22.76
N PRO A 7 24.09 -24.94 21.49
CA PRO A 7 23.67 -23.81 20.68
C PRO A 7 22.60 -23.03 21.45
N PRO A 8 22.70 -21.69 21.51
CA PRO A 8 21.66 -20.89 22.15
C PRO A 8 20.31 -21.30 21.54
N ALA A 9 19.29 -21.47 22.39
CA ALA A 9 17.95 -21.77 21.92
C ALA A 9 17.56 -20.70 20.89
N THR A 10 17.23 -21.13 19.67
CA THR A 10 16.87 -20.23 18.57
C THR A 10 15.73 -19.33 19.02
N ASN A 11 15.87 -18.01 18.83
CA ASN A 11 14.82 -17.07 19.22
C ASN A 11 13.52 -17.42 18.47
N PRO A 12 12.37 -17.59 19.17
CA PRO A 12 11.08 -17.86 18.54
C PRO A 12 10.73 -16.90 17.39
N HIS A 13 11.12 -15.62 17.51
CA HIS A 13 10.89 -14.62 16.47
C HIS A 13 11.63 -14.95 15.16
N VAL A 14 12.92 -15.30 15.25
CA VAL A 14 13.73 -15.71 14.09
C VAL A 14 13.21 -17.01 13.49
N GLN A 15 12.82 -17.96 14.33
CA GLN A 15 12.27 -19.23 13.87
C GLN A 15 10.96 -19.04 13.10
N ASN A 16 10.04 -18.22 13.62
CA ASN A 16 8.79 -17.89 12.94
C ASN A 16 9.06 -17.22 11.59
N PHE A 17 9.97 -16.24 11.55
CA PHE A 17 10.38 -15.57 10.31
C PHE A 17 10.88 -16.56 9.24
N ILE A 18 11.69 -17.54 9.65
CA ILE A 18 12.23 -18.56 8.74
C ILE A 18 11.11 -19.45 8.19
N GLU A 19 10.19 -19.89 9.05
CA GLU A 19 9.04 -20.71 8.66
C GLU A 19 8.12 -19.96 7.69
N ASP A 20 7.88 -18.69 7.96
CA ASP A 20 7.09 -17.77 7.15
C ASP A 20 7.72 -17.52 5.78
N LEU A 21 9.02 -17.20 5.76
CA LEU A 21 9.77 -17.03 4.53
C LEU A 21 9.78 -18.32 3.70
N GLN A 22 9.93 -19.48 4.33
CA GLN A 22 9.88 -20.77 3.66
C GLN A 22 8.49 -21.06 3.08
N LEU A 23 7.42 -20.76 3.82
CA LEU A 23 6.06 -20.92 3.36
C LEU A 23 5.81 -20.06 2.11
N LEU A 24 6.15 -18.77 2.16
CA LEU A 24 5.91 -17.88 1.03
C LEU A 24 6.83 -18.19 -0.16
N SER A 25 8.10 -18.55 0.07
CA SER A 25 9.02 -18.97 -1.00
C SER A 25 8.53 -20.21 -1.76
N SER A 26 7.75 -21.07 -1.11
CA SER A 26 7.19 -22.28 -1.71
C SER A 26 5.93 -22.04 -2.55
N LEU A 27 5.37 -20.83 -2.52
CA LEU A 27 4.19 -20.50 -3.32
C LEU A 27 4.51 -20.62 -4.82
N PRO A 28 3.53 -21.03 -5.65
CA PRO A 28 3.76 -21.18 -7.07
C PRO A 28 4.12 -19.84 -7.72
N THR A 29 4.92 -19.91 -8.79
CA THR A 29 5.24 -18.76 -9.65
C THR A 29 4.76 -19.02 -11.08
N SER A 30 4.65 -17.96 -11.88
CA SER A 30 4.19 -18.04 -13.27
C SER A 30 5.27 -17.63 -14.25
N LYS A 31 5.67 -18.54 -15.14
CA LYS A 31 6.58 -18.24 -16.27
C LYS A 31 6.04 -17.14 -17.19
N LYS A 32 4.72 -16.91 -17.20
CA LYS A 32 4.10 -15.82 -17.96
C LYS A 32 4.48 -14.47 -17.36
N HIS A 33 4.44 -14.37 -16.02
CA HIS A 33 4.61 -13.11 -15.30
C HIS A 33 6.06 -12.84 -14.88
N SER A 34 6.95 -13.84 -14.92
CA SER A 34 8.38 -13.65 -14.63
C SER A 34 9.07 -12.62 -15.53
N LYS A 35 8.51 -12.31 -16.71
CA LYS A 35 9.02 -11.27 -17.62
C LYS A 35 8.95 -9.85 -17.04
N ILE A 36 7.99 -9.61 -16.16
CA ILE A 36 7.79 -8.30 -15.50
C ILE A 36 8.21 -8.35 -14.03
N ALA A 37 8.74 -9.48 -13.56
CA ALA A 37 9.25 -9.64 -12.21
C ALA A 37 10.57 -8.89 -12.02
N LEU A 38 10.77 -8.35 -10.82
CA LEU A 38 11.98 -7.64 -10.44
C LEU A 38 12.95 -8.61 -9.80
N THR A 39 14.11 -8.73 -10.43
CA THR A 39 15.23 -9.47 -9.88
C THR A 39 15.59 -8.90 -8.50
N GLU A 40 15.80 -9.79 -7.53
CA GLU A 40 16.16 -9.48 -6.14
C GLU A 40 15.11 -8.72 -5.29
N TYR A 41 13.92 -8.39 -5.82
CA TYR A 41 12.84 -7.88 -4.96
C TYR A 41 12.17 -9.06 -4.23
N PRO A 42 12.05 -9.03 -2.89
CA PRO A 42 11.52 -10.16 -2.13
C PRO A 42 10.12 -10.56 -2.58
N LEU A 43 9.96 -11.85 -2.88
CA LEU A 43 8.67 -12.47 -3.20
C LEU A 43 7.87 -11.84 -4.37
N ASP A 44 8.53 -11.10 -5.28
CA ASP A 44 7.84 -10.42 -6.40
C ASP A 44 7.13 -11.41 -7.33
N GLU A 45 7.79 -12.52 -7.66
CA GLU A 45 7.21 -13.56 -8.53
C GLU A 45 5.99 -14.23 -7.88
N GLN A 46 6.05 -14.45 -6.56
CA GLN A 46 4.96 -15.02 -5.78
C GLN A 46 3.78 -14.06 -5.74
N LEU A 47 4.00 -12.76 -5.52
CA LEU A 47 2.95 -11.74 -5.57
C LEU A 47 2.34 -11.63 -6.98
N LEU A 48 3.17 -11.57 -8.02
CA LEU A 48 2.72 -11.56 -9.41
C LEU A 48 1.91 -12.81 -9.76
N HIS A 49 2.16 -13.96 -9.13
CA HIS A 49 1.34 -15.16 -9.34
C HIS A 49 0.05 -15.12 -8.51
N ALA A 50 0.15 -14.79 -7.23
CA ALA A 50 -0.94 -14.89 -6.26
C ALA A 50 -2.03 -13.82 -6.44
N SER A 51 -1.66 -12.62 -6.90
CA SER A 51 -2.56 -11.46 -6.91
C SER A 51 -2.77 -10.90 -8.32
N SER A 52 -4.03 -10.83 -8.75
CA SER A 52 -4.41 -10.11 -9.97
C SER A 52 -4.33 -8.61 -9.81
N LEU A 53 -4.57 -8.08 -8.60
CA LEU A 53 -4.42 -6.66 -8.28
C LEU A 53 -2.97 -6.19 -8.42
N TYR A 54 -2.03 -6.94 -7.83
CA TYR A 54 -0.60 -6.64 -7.92
C TYR A 54 -0.12 -6.66 -9.38
N ARG A 55 -0.58 -7.65 -10.16
CA ARG A 55 -0.31 -7.70 -11.60
C ARG A 55 -0.88 -6.51 -12.35
N ALA A 56 -2.15 -6.16 -12.12
CA ALA A 56 -2.78 -5.03 -12.80
C ALA A 56 -2.04 -3.72 -12.51
N SER A 57 -1.64 -3.49 -11.25
CA SER A 57 -0.81 -2.35 -10.87
C SER A 57 0.55 -2.33 -11.58
N ARG A 58 1.23 -3.49 -11.63
CA ARG A 58 2.51 -3.64 -12.35
C ARG A 58 2.38 -3.37 -13.84
N GLU A 59 1.38 -3.94 -14.49
CA GLU A 59 1.14 -3.79 -15.92
C GLU A 59 0.80 -2.32 -16.24
N MET A 60 -0.14 -1.71 -15.51
CA MET A 60 -0.49 -0.29 -15.70
C MET A 60 0.71 0.63 -15.47
N TYR A 61 1.50 0.42 -14.41
CA TYR A 61 2.67 1.25 -14.14
C TYR A 61 3.69 1.17 -15.28
N LEU A 62 3.96 -0.03 -15.81
CA LEU A 62 4.87 -0.23 -16.94
C LEU A 62 4.33 0.37 -18.24
N GLU A 63 3.04 0.22 -18.52
CA GLU A 63 2.36 0.83 -19.68
C GLU A 63 2.45 2.35 -19.68
N LEU A 64 2.44 2.95 -18.48
CA LEU A 64 2.59 4.38 -18.27
C LEU A 64 4.05 4.88 -18.39
N GLY A 65 4.98 3.99 -18.77
CA GLY A 65 6.40 4.27 -18.91
C GLY A 65 7.18 4.23 -17.60
N GLY A 66 6.60 3.63 -16.55
CA GLY A 66 7.25 3.41 -15.28
C GLY A 66 8.49 2.52 -15.41
N VAL A 67 9.52 2.79 -14.61
CA VAL A 67 10.79 2.06 -14.62
C VAL A 67 11.21 1.73 -13.18
N PHE A 68 11.71 0.52 -12.97
CA PHE A 68 12.29 0.12 -11.69
C PHE A 68 13.82 0.22 -11.72
N GLU A 69 14.40 0.75 -10.65
CA GLU A 69 15.86 0.82 -10.47
C GLU A 69 16.24 0.04 -9.21
N ALA A 70 17.02 -1.02 -9.37
CA ALA A 70 17.59 -1.77 -8.25
C ALA A 70 18.64 -0.91 -7.54
N LYS A 71 18.28 -0.35 -6.39
CA LYS A 71 19.14 0.57 -5.63
C LYS A 71 18.73 0.56 -4.16
N LEU A 72 19.71 0.42 -3.29
CA LEU A 72 19.51 0.50 -1.86
C LEU A 72 18.83 1.83 -1.48
N CYS A 73 17.63 1.72 -0.91
CA CYS A 73 16.84 2.84 -0.43
C CYS A 73 16.26 2.48 0.94
N SER A 74 16.60 3.25 1.96
CA SER A 74 16.00 3.08 3.28
C SER A 74 14.56 3.61 3.28
N THR A 75 13.71 3.07 4.15
CA THR A 75 12.33 3.56 4.32
C THR A 75 12.30 5.08 4.53
N MET A 76 13.19 5.60 5.38
CA MET A 76 13.25 7.04 5.67
C MET A 76 13.57 7.88 4.43
N ARG A 77 14.41 7.38 3.52
CA ARG A 77 14.68 8.06 2.26
C ARG A 77 13.45 8.02 1.36
N SER A 78 12.78 6.88 1.24
CA SER A 78 11.56 6.75 0.44
C SER A 78 10.43 7.68 0.95
N LEU A 79 10.18 7.71 2.26
CA LEU A 79 9.16 8.59 2.87
C LEU A 79 9.46 10.08 2.73
N SER A 80 10.74 10.46 2.70
CA SER A 80 11.16 11.87 2.68
C SER A 80 11.50 12.39 1.29
N ALA A 81 11.59 11.50 0.30
CA ALA A 81 11.99 11.83 -1.06
C ALA A 81 10.87 12.55 -1.81
N GLN A 82 11.28 13.43 -2.73
CA GLN A 82 10.40 14.24 -3.56
C GLN A 82 10.02 13.54 -4.88
N ASP A 83 10.31 12.25 -4.98
CA ASP A 83 10.20 11.40 -6.17
C ASP A 83 8.85 10.67 -6.27
N LEU A 84 7.88 10.98 -5.40
CA LEU A 84 6.47 10.50 -5.48
C LEU A 84 5.83 10.65 -6.88
N PHE A 85 6.30 11.62 -7.67
CA PHE A 85 5.84 11.89 -9.04
C PHE A 85 6.88 11.56 -10.11
N ALA A 86 8.00 10.93 -9.74
CA ALA A 86 8.96 10.40 -10.69
C ALA A 86 8.44 9.08 -11.25
N ASP A 87 8.74 8.84 -12.52
CA ASP A 87 8.38 7.60 -13.19
C ASP A 87 9.31 6.44 -12.81
N VAL A 88 10.33 6.71 -11.99
CA VAL A 88 11.25 5.70 -11.48
C VAL A 88 10.87 5.34 -10.06
N ILE A 89 10.73 4.04 -9.79
CA ILE A 89 10.64 3.49 -8.43
C ILE A 89 11.96 2.77 -8.11
N GLN A 90 12.63 3.22 -7.06
CA GLN A 90 13.82 2.56 -6.53
C GLN A 90 13.40 1.48 -5.52
N TYR A 91 14.00 0.30 -5.63
CA TYR A 91 13.77 -0.80 -4.69
C TYR A 91 15.09 -1.39 -4.21
N SER A 92 15.10 -1.88 -2.98
CA SER A 92 16.29 -2.49 -2.37
C SER A 92 16.36 -3.98 -2.75
N PRO A 93 17.33 -4.40 -3.59
CA PRO A 93 17.53 -5.81 -3.90
C PRO A 93 18.02 -6.54 -2.65
N SER A 94 17.18 -7.37 -2.05
CA SER A 94 17.45 -8.02 -0.75
C SER A 94 17.09 -9.50 -0.72
N TRP A 95 16.57 -10.05 -1.82
CA TRP A 95 16.06 -11.43 -1.83
C TRP A 95 17.13 -12.48 -1.50
N SER A 96 18.30 -12.39 -2.14
CA SER A 96 19.40 -13.33 -1.87
C SER A 96 19.88 -13.25 -0.41
N GLU A 97 19.84 -12.07 0.19
CA GLU A 97 20.23 -11.87 1.59
C GLU A 97 19.21 -12.50 2.56
N LEU A 98 17.90 -12.36 2.26
CA LEU A 98 16.84 -13.03 3.04
C LEU A 98 16.98 -14.55 2.98
N LEU A 99 17.29 -15.10 1.79
CA LEU A 99 17.53 -16.54 1.63
C LEU A 99 18.79 -16.99 2.36
N TRP A 100 19.87 -16.20 2.31
CA TRP A 100 21.08 -16.50 3.07
C TRP A 100 20.81 -16.51 4.58
N PHE A 101 20.13 -15.49 5.11
CA PHE A 101 19.74 -15.42 6.52
C PHE A 101 18.90 -16.63 6.93
N LYS A 102 17.94 -17.04 6.10
CA LYS A 102 17.11 -18.23 6.35
C LYS A 102 17.95 -19.49 6.60
N ASP A 103 18.99 -19.68 5.79
CA ASP A 103 19.84 -20.87 5.85
C ASP A 103 20.97 -20.76 6.92
N HIS A 104 21.39 -19.54 7.30
CA HIS A 104 22.59 -19.30 8.11
C HIS A 104 22.36 -18.49 9.40
N SER A 105 21.12 -18.16 9.77
CA SER A 105 20.79 -17.38 10.97
C SER A 105 21.42 -17.91 12.27
N HIS A 106 21.58 -19.22 12.40
CA HIS A 106 22.20 -19.89 13.54
C HIS A 106 23.71 -19.64 13.66
N GLU A 107 24.36 -19.11 12.62
CA GLU A 107 25.78 -18.73 12.61
C GLU A 107 25.99 -17.29 13.08
N LEU A 108 24.92 -16.48 13.18
CA LEU A 108 24.99 -15.09 13.59
C LEU A 108 25.11 -14.95 15.11
N ALA A 109 25.87 -13.93 15.53
CA ALA A 109 25.98 -13.57 16.94
C ALA A 109 24.67 -13.02 17.53
N ASP A 110 23.88 -12.31 16.71
CA ASP A 110 22.61 -11.70 17.10
C ASP A 110 21.64 -11.68 15.89
N PRO A 111 20.93 -12.80 15.62
CA PRO A 111 20.07 -12.93 14.44
C PRO A 111 18.86 -11.99 14.46
N ASP A 112 18.38 -11.56 15.64
CA ASP A 112 17.27 -10.62 15.73
C ASP A 112 17.65 -9.22 15.23
N LYS A 113 18.84 -8.73 15.60
CA LYS A 113 19.33 -7.45 15.10
C LYS A 113 19.58 -7.45 13.60
N GLU A 114 20.06 -8.58 13.08
CA GLU A 114 20.25 -8.72 11.64
C GLU A 114 18.91 -8.67 10.90
N LEU A 115 17.89 -9.38 11.42
CA LEU A 115 16.55 -9.33 10.89
C LEU A 115 15.95 -7.91 10.94
N GLU A 116 16.12 -7.19 12.05
CA GLU A 116 15.72 -5.78 12.15
C GLU A 116 16.42 -4.92 11.09
N ALA A 117 17.72 -5.15 10.85
CA ALA A 117 18.49 -4.41 9.86
C ALA A 117 17.97 -4.65 8.43
N LEU A 118 17.63 -5.90 8.09
CA LEU A 118 17.06 -6.27 6.79
C LEU A 118 15.69 -5.61 6.56
N GLY A 119 14.87 -5.47 7.61
CA GLY A 119 13.55 -4.83 7.53
C GLY A 119 13.58 -3.35 7.14
N ARG A 120 14.65 -2.62 7.46
CA ARG A 120 14.77 -1.14 7.27
C ARG A 120 14.75 -0.66 5.81
N PHE A 121 14.80 -1.59 4.86
CA PHE A 121 14.90 -1.31 3.43
C PHE A 121 13.66 -1.65 2.64
N ASN A 122 12.65 -2.26 3.27
CA ASN A 122 11.45 -2.78 2.61
C ASN A 122 10.13 -2.27 3.21
N GLU A 123 10.12 -1.38 4.22
CA GLU A 123 8.85 -1.02 4.90
C GLU A 123 7.82 -0.31 4.01
N ILE A 124 8.24 0.31 2.89
CA ILE A 124 7.29 0.76 1.87
C ILE A 124 7.18 -0.31 0.79
N SER A 125 6.01 -0.93 0.69
CA SER A 125 5.75 -1.92 -0.34
C SER A 125 5.81 -1.30 -1.73
N LEU A 126 6.32 -2.06 -2.70
CA LEU A 126 6.41 -1.63 -4.08
C LEU A 126 5.01 -1.34 -4.67
N TYR A 127 4.02 -2.14 -4.28
CA TYR A 127 2.63 -1.98 -4.70
C TYR A 127 2.07 -0.59 -4.35
N HIS A 128 2.32 -0.13 -3.13
CA HIS A 128 1.92 1.20 -2.66
C HIS A 128 2.51 2.32 -3.56
N GLU A 129 3.82 2.26 -3.82
CA GLU A 129 4.50 3.23 -4.68
C GLU A 129 3.99 3.18 -6.13
N GLN A 130 3.75 1.98 -6.68
CA GLN A 130 3.18 1.79 -8.01
C GLN A 130 1.81 2.44 -8.11
N ASN A 131 0.93 2.20 -7.12
CA ASN A 131 -0.42 2.73 -7.10
C ASN A 131 -0.43 4.26 -7.08
N HIS A 132 0.49 4.91 -6.35
CA HIS A 132 0.64 6.36 -6.48
C HIS A 132 0.90 6.79 -7.93
N ARG A 133 1.87 6.17 -8.62
CA ARG A 133 2.26 6.59 -10.00
C ARG A 133 1.17 6.32 -11.01
N VAL A 134 0.40 5.25 -10.82
CA VAL A 134 -0.78 4.92 -11.63
C VAL A 134 -1.89 5.95 -11.38
N LEU A 135 -2.24 6.20 -10.12
CA LEU A 135 -3.33 7.11 -9.76
C LEU A 135 -3.06 8.55 -10.19
N TRP A 136 -1.81 9.04 -10.15
CA TRP A 136 -1.47 10.37 -10.69
C TRP A 136 -1.78 10.56 -12.18
N ARG A 137 -2.10 9.49 -12.91
CA ARG A 137 -2.49 9.55 -14.32
C ARG A 137 -3.96 9.19 -14.54
N LEU A 138 -4.56 8.44 -13.63
CA LEU A 138 -5.99 8.08 -13.66
C LEU A 138 -6.91 9.15 -13.06
N LEU A 139 -6.39 9.94 -12.11
CA LEU A 139 -7.17 10.99 -11.47
C LEU A 139 -7.33 12.22 -12.38
N PRO A 140 -8.46 12.93 -12.31
CA PRO A 140 -8.64 14.15 -13.08
C PRO A 140 -7.73 15.28 -12.57
N PRO A 141 -7.55 16.37 -13.34
CA PRO A 141 -6.59 17.42 -13.00
C PRO A 141 -6.74 18.00 -11.58
N ALA A 142 -5.66 17.97 -10.82
CA ALA A 142 -5.61 18.51 -9.46
C ALA A 142 -5.87 20.04 -9.39
N PRO A 143 -6.49 20.55 -8.30
CA PRO A 143 -6.79 21.96 -8.12
C PRO A 143 -5.55 22.81 -7.79
N LYS A 144 -5.67 24.12 -8.02
CA LYS A 144 -4.57 25.09 -7.83
C LYS A 144 -4.54 25.73 -6.43
N ASP A 145 -5.68 25.75 -5.74
CA ASP A 145 -5.76 26.24 -4.37
C ASP A 145 -5.07 25.25 -3.42
N ALA A 146 -4.38 25.77 -2.38
CA ALA A 146 -3.62 24.95 -1.45
C ALA A 146 -4.51 24.00 -0.64
N THR A 147 -5.65 24.47 -0.16
CA THR A 147 -6.57 23.68 0.67
C THR A 147 -7.24 22.57 -0.15
N ALA A 148 -7.74 22.89 -1.33
CA ALA A 148 -8.31 21.93 -2.27
C ALA A 148 -7.26 20.94 -2.76
N PHE A 149 -6.02 21.38 -2.99
CA PHE A 149 -4.92 20.49 -3.39
C PHE A 149 -4.55 19.52 -2.26
N ARG A 150 -4.55 19.98 -1.01
CA ARG A 150 -4.37 19.12 0.16
C ARG A 150 -5.42 18.00 0.22
N ARG A 151 -6.69 18.35 0.06
CA ARG A 151 -7.81 17.39 0.00
C ARG A 151 -7.66 16.40 -1.16
N TYR A 152 -7.25 16.89 -2.33
CA TYR A 152 -6.94 16.05 -3.48
C TYR A 152 -5.86 15.01 -3.16
N LEU A 153 -4.79 15.41 -2.46
CA LEU A 153 -3.74 14.48 -2.04
C LEU A 153 -4.28 13.44 -1.02
N ASN A 154 -5.08 13.87 -0.05
CA ASN A 154 -5.70 12.96 0.92
C ASN A 154 -6.66 11.97 0.29
N PHE A 155 -7.37 12.37 -0.77
CA PHE A 155 -8.22 11.46 -1.54
C PHE A 155 -7.42 10.47 -2.40
N ALA A 156 -6.33 10.93 -3.01
CA ALA A 156 -5.46 10.01 -3.73
C ALA A 156 -4.81 8.99 -2.78
N GLU A 157 -4.38 9.43 -1.60
CA GLU A 157 -3.87 8.56 -0.54
C GLU A 157 -4.92 7.56 -0.06
N SER A 158 -6.18 7.98 0.12
CA SER A 158 -7.24 7.06 0.53
C SER A 158 -7.49 5.97 -0.50
N LEU A 159 -7.35 6.26 -1.79
CA LEU A 159 -7.39 5.25 -2.86
C LEU A 159 -6.19 4.30 -2.80
N VAL A 160 -4.97 4.80 -2.59
CA VAL A 160 -3.78 3.95 -2.46
C VAL A 160 -3.92 2.98 -1.28
N VAL A 161 -4.29 3.49 -0.10
CA VAL A 161 -4.48 2.67 1.09
C VAL A 161 -5.57 1.62 0.88
N VAL A 162 -6.68 1.98 0.23
CA VAL A 162 -7.76 1.02 -0.07
C VAL A 162 -7.30 -0.05 -1.04
N LEU A 163 -6.47 0.28 -2.03
CA LEU A 163 -5.85 -0.70 -2.92
C LEU A 163 -4.90 -1.64 -2.16
N ASP A 164 -4.10 -1.13 -1.22
CA ASP A 164 -3.22 -1.95 -0.37
C ASP A 164 -4.02 -2.95 0.47
N LEU A 165 -5.12 -2.49 1.07
CA LEU A 165 -6.03 -3.36 1.84
C LEU A 165 -6.72 -4.40 0.95
N ALA A 166 -7.06 -4.04 -0.29
CA ALA A 166 -7.64 -4.96 -1.27
C ALA A 166 -6.63 -6.02 -1.72
N LEU A 167 -5.34 -5.67 -1.86
CA LEU A 167 -4.27 -6.66 -2.09
C LEU A 167 -4.19 -7.65 -0.93
N GLY A 168 -4.23 -7.15 0.32
CA GLY A 168 -4.27 -8.01 1.50
C GLY A 168 -5.46 -8.97 1.49
N ASP A 169 -6.65 -8.48 1.10
CA ASP A 169 -7.86 -9.32 0.98
C ASP A 169 -7.69 -10.41 -0.09
N GLU A 170 -7.09 -10.09 -1.25
CA GLU A 170 -6.86 -11.06 -2.34
C GLU A 170 -5.86 -12.16 -1.97
N LEU A 171 -4.81 -11.81 -1.21
CA LEU A 171 -3.84 -12.79 -0.69
C LEU A 171 -4.43 -13.70 0.39
N GLY A 172 -5.48 -13.22 1.06
CA GLY A 172 -6.26 -13.94 2.05
C GLY A 172 -5.55 -14.10 3.40
N LYS A 173 -6.34 -14.44 4.43
CA LYS A 173 -5.92 -14.48 5.85
C LYS A 173 -4.73 -15.39 6.16
N LYS A 174 -4.44 -16.37 5.29
CA LYS A 174 -3.31 -17.29 5.48
C LYS A 174 -1.98 -16.65 5.10
N HIS A 175 -1.93 -15.90 3.99
CA HIS A 175 -0.66 -15.42 3.44
C HIS A 175 -0.47 -13.92 3.68
N SER A 176 -1.55 -13.13 3.69
CA SER A 176 -1.45 -11.68 3.81
C SER A 176 -0.74 -11.21 5.09
N PRO A 177 -0.94 -11.80 6.28
CA PRO A 177 -0.20 -11.38 7.48
C PRO A 177 1.29 -11.60 7.33
N ILE A 178 1.66 -12.74 6.72
CA ILE A 178 3.06 -13.11 6.52
C ILE A 178 3.73 -12.17 5.51
N PHE A 179 3.04 -11.81 4.42
CA PHE A 179 3.54 -10.80 3.48
C PHE A 179 3.73 -9.42 4.14
N GLU A 180 2.85 -9.03 5.08
CA GLU A 180 2.98 -7.77 5.84
C GLU A 180 4.14 -7.82 6.85
N ASP A 181 4.31 -8.95 7.54
CA ASP A 181 5.40 -9.15 8.50
C ASP A 181 6.77 -9.11 7.81
N LEU A 182 6.89 -9.71 6.62
CA LEU A 182 8.06 -9.62 5.75
C LEU A 182 8.22 -8.26 5.05
N LYS A 183 7.33 -7.29 5.31
CA LYS A 183 7.34 -5.94 4.71
C LYS A 183 7.26 -5.93 3.18
N VAL A 184 6.63 -6.94 2.57
CA VAL A 184 6.46 -6.97 1.11
C VAL A 184 5.15 -6.30 0.68
N ILE A 185 4.12 -6.32 1.54
CA ILE A 185 2.89 -5.54 1.36
C ILE A 185 2.71 -4.57 2.54
N TYR A 186 1.92 -3.52 2.33
CA TYR A 186 1.69 -2.51 3.36
C TYR A 186 0.75 -3.01 4.48
N ARG A 187 -0.31 -3.75 4.13
CA ARG A 187 -1.33 -4.23 5.06
C ARG A 187 -1.88 -5.60 4.68
N SER A 188 -2.18 -6.39 5.70
CA SER A 188 -2.86 -7.66 5.57
C SER A 188 -4.37 -7.52 5.28
N GLY A 189 -4.95 -8.63 4.82
CA GLY A 189 -6.38 -8.77 4.58
C GLY A 189 -7.18 -8.66 5.88
N GLY A 190 -8.38 -8.09 5.78
CA GLY A 190 -9.22 -7.84 6.93
C GLY A 190 -9.88 -9.12 7.45
N GLU A 191 -10.41 -9.06 8.67
CA GLU A 191 -11.17 -10.17 9.25
C GLU A 191 -12.50 -10.43 8.51
N HIS A 192 -12.96 -9.47 7.71
CA HIS A 192 -14.25 -9.50 7.04
C HIS A 192 -14.19 -10.21 5.69
N SER A 193 -15.29 -10.87 5.31
CA SER A 193 -15.39 -11.70 4.11
C SER A 193 -16.05 -10.98 2.91
N TYR A 194 -16.08 -9.64 2.88
CA TYR A 194 -16.75 -8.90 1.80
C TYR A 194 -16.16 -9.20 0.41
N HIS A 195 -14.84 -9.41 0.32
CA HIS A 195 -14.14 -9.78 -0.92
C HIS A 195 -14.55 -11.16 -1.48
N THR A 196 -15.10 -12.06 -0.64
CA THR A 196 -15.53 -13.41 -1.06
C THR A 196 -16.99 -13.48 -1.52
N LYS A 197 -17.72 -12.37 -1.42
CA LYS A 197 -19.13 -12.30 -1.84
C LYS A 197 -19.19 -12.01 -3.35
N ASP A 198 -20.04 -11.09 -3.76
CA ASP A 198 -20.09 -10.56 -5.11
C ASP A 198 -19.32 -9.24 -5.23
N LEU A 199 -18.89 -8.93 -6.45
CA LEU A 199 -18.12 -7.74 -6.79
C LEU A 199 -18.82 -6.43 -6.38
N GLN A 200 -20.14 -6.36 -6.54
CA GLN A 200 -20.91 -5.16 -6.20
C GLN A 200 -20.92 -4.91 -4.70
N THR A 201 -21.09 -5.96 -3.89
CA THR A 201 -20.98 -5.89 -2.43
C THR A 201 -19.58 -5.49 -2.00
N TYR A 202 -18.54 -6.02 -2.66
CA TYR A 202 -17.16 -5.66 -2.32
C TYR A 202 -16.85 -4.20 -2.65
N ARG A 203 -17.25 -3.71 -3.83
CA ARG A 203 -17.12 -2.29 -4.21
C ARG A 203 -17.80 -1.35 -3.22
N LYS A 204 -19.00 -1.70 -2.72
CA LYS A 204 -19.67 -0.91 -1.66
C LYS A 204 -18.82 -0.82 -0.40
N TYR A 205 -18.20 -1.93 0.01
CA TYR A 205 -17.30 -1.96 1.15
C TYR A 205 -16.05 -1.10 0.89
N LEU A 206 -15.42 -1.22 -0.28
CA LEU A 206 -14.27 -0.41 -0.66
C LEU A 206 -14.59 1.10 -0.68
N LEU A 207 -15.78 1.49 -1.17
CA LEU A 207 -16.23 2.88 -1.13
C LEU A 207 -16.42 3.40 0.31
N SER A 208 -17.01 2.60 1.19
CA SER A 208 -17.07 2.93 2.61
C SER A 208 -15.67 3.10 3.21
N MET A 209 -14.70 2.26 2.81
CA MET A 209 -13.31 2.40 3.27
C MET A 209 -12.63 3.65 2.71
N VAL A 210 -12.85 4.02 1.43
CA VAL A 210 -12.34 5.28 0.84
C VAL A 210 -12.86 6.47 1.64
N CYS A 211 -14.17 6.50 1.93
CA CYS A 211 -14.78 7.56 2.73
C CYS A 211 -14.18 7.63 4.13
N ALA A 212 -14.11 6.49 4.84
CA ALA A 212 -13.60 6.44 6.20
C ALA A 212 -12.11 6.84 6.28
N THR A 213 -11.30 6.33 5.35
CA THR A 213 -9.87 6.66 5.23
C THR A 213 -9.66 8.14 4.92
N TYR A 214 -10.44 8.71 3.99
CA TYR A 214 -10.39 10.13 3.68
C TYR A 214 -10.72 10.98 4.92
N CYS A 215 -11.78 10.63 5.67
CA CYS A 215 -12.10 11.32 6.93
C CYS A 215 -10.96 11.24 7.96
N THR A 216 -10.31 10.08 8.08
CA THR A 216 -9.13 9.91 8.95
C THR A 216 -7.98 10.83 8.51
N LEU A 217 -7.71 10.95 7.21
CA LEU A 217 -6.66 11.81 6.67
C LEU A 217 -6.98 13.32 6.76
N GLU A 218 -8.27 13.68 6.71
CA GLU A 218 -8.76 15.04 7.02
C GLU A 218 -8.86 15.32 8.53
N LEU A 219 -8.40 14.39 9.38
CA LEU A 219 -8.35 14.52 10.84
C LEU A 219 -9.73 14.69 11.50
N VAL A 220 -10.77 14.10 10.91
CA VAL A 220 -12.08 13.95 11.56
C VAL A 220 -11.92 13.12 12.84
N ASN A 221 -12.62 13.49 13.90
CA ASN A 221 -12.58 12.74 15.16
C ASN A 221 -12.93 11.26 14.91
N PRO A 222 -12.13 10.30 15.41
CA PRO A 222 -12.36 8.87 15.16
C PRO A 222 -13.78 8.39 15.53
N GLU A 223 -14.37 8.94 16.59
CA GLU A 223 -15.72 8.60 17.05
C GLU A 223 -16.84 9.10 16.11
N ASP A 224 -16.54 10.07 15.25
CA ASP A 224 -17.47 10.67 14.32
C ASP A 224 -17.36 10.07 12.91
N VAL A 225 -16.25 9.41 12.57
CA VAL A 225 -16.04 8.81 11.23
C VAL A 225 -17.18 7.85 10.88
N VAL A 226 -17.57 6.95 11.78
CA VAL A 226 -18.65 5.98 11.49
C VAL A 226 -19.99 6.68 11.24
N LYS A 227 -20.25 7.83 11.89
CA LYS A 227 -21.48 8.61 11.71
C LYS A 227 -21.51 9.27 10.34
N VAL A 228 -20.36 9.79 9.90
CA VAL A 228 -20.16 10.34 8.55
C VAL A 228 -20.42 9.25 7.51
N VAL A 229 -19.80 8.08 7.66
CA VAL A 229 -19.95 6.97 6.71
C VAL A 229 -21.39 6.44 6.69
N ASP A 230 -22.07 6.36 7.84
CA ASP A 230 -23.48 5.98 7.93
C ASP A 230 -24.43 6.99 7.28
N TYR A 231 -24.09 8.28 7.31
CA TYR A 231 -24.84 9.32 6.61
C TYR A 231 -24.68 9.20 5.10
N VAL A 232 -23.44 9.06 4.63
CA VAL A 232 -23.10 8.97 3.20
C VAL A 232 -23.62 7.68 2.57
N PHE A 233 -23.54 6.56 3.30
CA PHE A 233 -23.98 5.25 2.82
C PHE A 233 -25.08 4.67 3.72
N PRO A 234 -26.33 5.15 3.61
CA PRO A 234 -27.42 4.68 4.44
C PRO A 234 -27.78 3.22 4.12
N GLY A 235 -28.27 2.50 5.13
CA GLY A 235 -28.78 1.13 4.98
C GLY A 235 -27.74 0.00 5.08
N GLN A 236 -26.46 0.31 5.32
CA GLN A 236 -25.38 -0.69 5.42
C GLN A 236 -24.51 -0.56 6.68
N LYS A 237 -25.13 -0.25 7.82
CA LYS A 237 -24.45 0.06 9.12
C LYS A 237 -23.33 -0.91 9.52
N LYS A 238 -23.54 -2.23 9.35
CA LYS A 238 -22.50 -3.22 9.69
C LYS A 238 -21.26 -3.05 8.81
N MET A 239 -21.44 -2.89 7.50
CA MET A 239 -20.36 -2.69 6.55
C MET A 239 -19.63 -1.37 6.82
N ASN A 240 -20.37 -0.30 7.10
CA ASN A 240 -19.78 1.00 7.44
C ASN A 240 -18.94 0.94 8.72
N LYS A 241 -19.43 0.23 9.75
CA LYS A 241 -18.67 -0.02 10.98
C LYS A 241 -17.39 -0.82 10.69
N ASP A 242 -17.52 -1.92 9.95
CA ASP A 242 -16.38 -2.77 9.58
C ASP A 242 -15.33 -1.99 8.77
N ALA A 243 -15.76 -1.16 7.80
CA ALA A 243 -14.88 -0.31 7.01
C ALA A 243 -14.19 0.77 7.86
N THR A 244 -14.94 1.40 8.77
CA THR A 244 -14.40 2.42 9.68
C THR A 244 -13.39 1.84 10.66
N THR A 245 -13.67 0.68 11.26
CA THR A 245 -12.72 0.02 12.15
C THR A 245 -11.41 -0.25 11.42
N ARG A 246 -11.48 -0.78 10.21
CA ARG A 246 -10.28 -1.07 9.40
C ARG A 246 -9.53 0.19 8.97
N SER A 247 -10.22 1.27 8.61
CA SER A 247 -9.54 2.53 8.24
C SER A 247 -8.83 3.18 9.43
N LEU A 248 -9.29 2.95 10.66
CA LEU A 248 -8.66 3.46 11.87
C LEU A 248 -7.39 2.68 12.27
N GLU A 249 -7.09 1.55 11.62
CA GLU A 249 -5.83 0.80 11.79
C GLU A 249 -4.65 1.41 11.00
N ILE A 250 -4.91 2.45 10.21
CA ILE A 250 -3.86 3.23 9.55
C ILE A 250 -2.98 3.88 10.62
N ASN A 251 -1.66 3.87 10.40
CA ASN A 251 -0.67 4.33 11.36
C ASN A 251 -0.93 5.80 11.79
N GLU A 252 -1.12 6.03 13.08
CA GLU A 252 -1.37 7.37 13.63
C GLU A 252 -0.21 8.36 13.40
N LEU A 253 1.04 7.88 13.43
CA LEU A 253 2.22 8.68 13.08
C LEU A 253 2.16 9.11 11.61
N PHE A 254 1.63 8.27 10.73
CA PHE A 254 1.44 8.66 9.33
C PHE A 254 0.37 9.74 9.19
N THR A 255 -0.83 9.49 9.74
CA THR A 255 -2.00 10.37 9.55
C THR A 255 -1.83 11.73 10.23
N ARG A 256 -1.24 11.79 11.43
CA ARG A 256 -1.10 13.04 12.20
C ARG A 256 0.20 13.79 11.95
N VAL A 257 1.26 13.12 11.52
CA VAL A 257 2.60 13.71 11.46
C VAL A 257 3.17 13.62 10.05
N THR A 258 3.41 12.41 9.55
CA THR A 258 4.18 12.21 8.31
C THR A 258 3.49 12.82 7.09
N ASN A 259 2.20 12.52 6.89
CA ASN A 259 1.43 13.03 5.75
C ASN A 259 1.25 14.56 5.82
N PRO A 260 0.78 15.16 6.94
CA PRO A 260 0.70 16.62 7.07
C PRO A 260 2.03 17.35 6.87
N GLN A 261 3.13 16.86 7.46
CA GLN A 261 4.45 17.47 7.31
C GLN A 261 4.97 17.40 5.87
N TRP A 262 4.76 16.26 5.20
CA TRP A 262 5.14 16.11 3.80
C TRP A 262 4.36 17.11 2.93
N GLN A 263 3.04 17.21 3.14
CA GLN A 263 2.18 18.12 2.40
C GLN A 263 2.57 19.58 2.64
N GLU A 264 2.78 19.99 3.90
CA GLU A 264 3.25 21.34 4.24
C GLU A 264 4.55 21.69 3.51
N ARG A 265 5.50 20.75 3.48
CA ARG A 265 6.82 20.97 2.90
C ARG A 265 6.82 20.97 1.36
N TYR A 266 5.97 20.16 0.73
CA TYR A 266 6.12 19.83 -0.69
C TYR A 266 4.92 20.13 -1.58
N TRP A 267 3.78 20.59 -1.05
CA TRP A 267 2.55 20.78 -1.84
C TRP A 267 2.74 21.63 -3.10
N GLN A 268 3.50 22.74 -3.03
CA GLN A 268 3.74 23.61 -4.20
C GLN A 268 4.52 22.88 -5.31
N LYS A 269 5.50 22.07 -4.92
CA LYS A 269 6.29 21.27 -5.86
C LYS A 269 5.46 20.15 -6.44
N ALA A 270 4.68 19.46 -5.59
CA ALA A 270 3.73 18.44 -6.00
C ALA A 270 2.72 18.97 -7.02
N GLN A 271 2.11 20.12 -6.74
CA GLN A 271 1.15 20.77 -7.62
C GLN A 271 1.75 21.10 -8.99
N LYS A 272 2.97 21.66 -9.03
CA LYS A 272 3.67 21.94 -10.30
C LYS A 272 3.94 20.66 -11.11
N LYS A 273 4.28 19.55 -10.44
CA LYS A 273 4.52 18.27 -11.10
C LYS A 273 3.22 17.65 -11.62
N LEU A 274 2.18 17.59 -10.80
CA LEU A 274 0.86 17.08 -11.22
C LEU A 274 0.25 17.92 -12.33
N ALA A 275 0.38 19.25 -12.30
CA ALA A 275 -0.09 20.10 -13.40
C ALA A 275 0.61 19.80 -14.73
N ARG A 276 1.87 19.35 -14.71
CA ARG A 276 2.58 18.89 -15.91
C ARG A 276 2.09 17.52 -16.36
N LEU A 277 1.91 16.59 -15.44
CA LEU A 277 1.38 15.24 -15.72
C LEU A 277 -0.02 15.30 -16.33
N HIS A 278 -0.90 16.14 -15.77
CA HIS A 278 -2.29 16.29 -16.22
C HIS A 278 -2.47 17.24 -17.42
N LYS A 279 -1.39 17.84 -17.95
CA LYS A 279 -1.46 18.78 -19.09
C LYS A 279 -2.22 18.21 -20.31
N PRO A 280 -2.12 16.91 -20.66
CA PRO A 280 -2.86 16.33 -21.77
C PRO A 280 -4.34 16.02 -21.46
N SER A 281 -4.74 16.03 -20.19
CA SER A 281 -6.11 15.66 -19.79
C SER A 281 -7.13 16.69 -20.26
N LYS A 282 -8.29 16.19 -20.70
CA LYS A 282 -9.45 17.00 -21.12
C LYS A 282 -10.53 17.06 -20.05
N GLU A 283 -10.34 16.34 -18.93
CA GLU A 283 -11.28 16.35 -17.82
C GLU A 283 -11.23 17.71 -17.08
N PRO A 284 -12.35 18.14 -16.47
CA PRO A 284 -12.35 19.32 -15.63
C PRO A 284 -11.47 19.12 -14.39
N THR A 285 -11.04 20.23 -13.79
CA THR A 285 -10.32 20.19 -12.52
C THR A 285 -11.17 19.53 -11.44
N PHE A 286 -10.58 18.55 -10.75
CA PHE A 286 -11.25 17.78 -9.71
C PHE A 286 -11.20 18.54 -8.39
N HIS A 287 -12.28 19.24 -8.09
CA HIS A 287 -12.48 19.92 -6.82
C HIS A 287 -13.25 19.00 -5.89
N LEU A 288 -12.59 18.55 -4.82
CA LEU A 288 -13.28 17.79 -3.80
C LEU A 288 -14.25 18.66 -3.01
N ALA A 289 -15.38 18.08 -2.64
CA ALA A 289 -16.35 18.70 -1.76
C ALA A 289 -15.67 19.17 -0.47
N ALA A 290 -16.05 20.37 -0.02
CA ALA A 290 -15.56 20.88 1.24
C ALA A 290 -16.17 20.17 2.45
N ASP A 291 -17.39 19.67 2.26
CA ASP A 291 -18.11 18.83 3.20
C ASP A 291 -17.86 17.36 2.86
N PRO A 292 -17.25 16.55 3.74
CA PRO A 292 -17.06 15.12 3.51
C PRO A 292 -18.38 14.34 3.39
N LEU A 293 -19.53 14.96 3.69
CA LEU A 293 -20.85 14.37 3.49
C LEU A 293 -21.33 14.42 2.02
N ASP A 294 -20.68 15.19 1.14
CA ASP A 294 -21.11 15.46 -0.24
C ASP A 294 -20.12 14.88 -1.29
N MET A 295 -19.62 13.67 -1.06
CA MET A 295 -18.56 13.05 -1.87
C MET A 295 -19.05 12.24 -3.09
N GLU A 296 -20.22 12.57 -3.66
CA GLU A 296 -20.83 11.76 -4.74
C GLU A 296 -19.93 11.63 -5.98
N HIS A 297 -19.27 12.72 -6.38
CA HIS A 297 -18.39 12.72 -7.56
C HIS A 297 -17.10 11.92 -7.31
N GLU A 298 -16.57 12.01 -6.09
CA GLU A 298 -15.41 11.31 -5.60
C GLU A 298 -15.63 9.79 -5.63
N PHE A 299 -16.83 9.32 -5.27
CA PHE A 299 -17.16 7.91 -5.36
C PHE A 299 -17.24 7.39 -6.80
N ALA A 300 -17.70 8.22 -7.74
CA ALA A 300 -17.64 7.85 -9.16
C ALA A 300 -16.19 7.72 -9.65
N VAL A 301 -15.29 8.60 -9.22
CA VAL A 301 -13.85 8.49 -9.52
C VAL A 301 -13.24 7.25 -8.87
N ALA A 302 -13.58 6.95 -7.61
CA ALA A 302 -13.11 5.77 -6.91
C ALA A 302 -13.57 4.46 -7.58
N LEU A 303 -14.85 4.38 -8.00
CA LEU A 303 -15.36 3.24 -8.75
C LEU A 303 -14.63 3.04 -10.08
N ARG A 304 -14.37 4.14 -10.81
CA ARG A 304 -13.59 4.09 -12.05
C ARG A 304 -12.19 3.53 -11.80
N VAL A 305 -11.54 3.91 -10.70
CA VAL A 305 -10.24 3.35 -10.30
C VAL A 305 -10.38 1.86 -10.02
N PHE A 306 -11.36 1.42 -9.22
CA PHE A 306 -11.55 0.00 -8.94
C PHE A 306 -11.77 -0.82 -10.21
N GLU A 307 -12.52 -0.28 -11.18
CA GLU A 307 -12.73 -0.89 -12.49
C GLU A 307 -11.43 -1.09 -13.28
N TYR A 308 -10.49 -0.13 -13.26
CA TYR A 308 -9.17 -0.31 -13.88
C TYR A 308 -8.37 -1.46 -13.24
N TYR A 309 -8.57 -1.71 -11.95
CA TYR A 309 -7.93 -2.79 -11.21
C TYR A 309 -8.73 -4.10 -11.28
N GLY A 310 -9.90 -4.11 -11.92
CA GLY A 310 -10.77 -5.29 -12.02
C GLY A 310 -11.50 -5.66 -10.72
N ILE A 311 -11.57 -4.75 -9.75
CA ILE A 311 -12.28 -4.90 -8.47
C ILE A 311 -13.45 -3.95 -8.34
#